data_AF-A0A7Z9EZT5-F1
#
_entry.id   AF-A0A7Z9EZT5-F1
#
_cell.length_a   1.000
_cell.length_b   1.000
_cell.length_c   1.000
_cell.angle_alpha   90.00
_cell.angle_beta   90.00
_cell.angle_gamma   90.00
#
_symmetry.space_group_name_H-M   'P 1'
#
loop_
_entity.id
_entity.type
_entity.pdbx_description
1 polymer ?
#
loop_
_entity_poly.entity_id
_entity_poly.type
_entity_poly.pdbx_seq_one_letter_code
_entity_poly.pdbx_strand_id
1 'polypeptide(L)'
;VETCLSGEAVPVGSRRSKEPDMMREIEKHAGVKERERDKFREEIHLFFSILKGRDVKYDYSTEPRMKAAIESRLFPSQRHMERTLSRPRFARQQVEWARKRGAIFNRMMQDYGYCDICANDTIDYAGHILRGGRVLRQLKNNEIEWTWTLEPEPPTQGIQQPADTPE
;
A
#
# COMPACT_ATOMS: atom_id res chain seq x y z
N VAL A 1 -27.35 -24.51 50.86
CA VAL A 1 -26.95 -25.73 50.15
C VAL A 1 -27.39 -25.60 48.69
N GLU A 2 -26.74 -24.72 47.93
CA GLU A 2 -25.55 -25.02 47.11
C GLU A 2 -25.83 -26.12 46.07
N THR A 3 -25.81 -25.77 44.78
CA THR A 3 -24.68 -26.10 43.89
C THR A 3 -24.91 -25.61 42.46
N CYS A 4 -23.88 -24.92 41.93
CA CYS A 4 -23.41 -24.86 40.54
C CYS A 4 -24.36 -24.31 39.45
N LEU A 5 -24.20 -23.09 38.89
CA LEU A 5 -22.99 -22.46 38.35
C LEU A 5 -22.07 -23.45 37.61
N SER A 6 -22.51 -23.90 36.44
CA SER A 6 -21.64 -24.51 35.43
C SER A 6 -21.36 -23.47 34.35
N GLY A 7 -20.41 -22.58 34.67
CA GLY A 7 -19.71 -21.82 33.66
C GLY A 7 -18.81 -22.77 32.87
N GLU A 8 -19.23 -23.13 31.66
CA GLU A 8 -18.29 -23.66 30.69
C GLU A 8 -17.42 -22.51 30.19
N ALA A 9 -16.27 -22.37 30.85
CA ALA A 9 -15.16 -21.58 30.35
C ALA A 9 -14.76 -22.17 28.99
N VAL A 10 -15.21 -21.54 27.90
CA VAL A 10 -14.65 -21.80 26.58
C VAL A 10 -13.14 -21.65 26.72
N PRO A 11 -12.35 -22.68 26.41
CA PRO A 11 -10.91 -22.56 26.47
C PRO A 11 -10.55 -21.50 25.43
N VAL A 12 -10.06 -20.35 25.89
CA VAL A 12 -9.28 -19.43 25.07
C VAL A 12 -8.02 -20.20 24.72
N GLY A 13 -8.16 -21.06 23.72
CA GLY A 13 -7.04 -21.64 23.01
C GLY A 13 -6.20 -20.47 22.56
N SER A 14 -4.93 -20.47 22.97
CA SER A 14 -3.89 -19.55 22.56
C SER A 14 -3.68 -19.64 21.05
N ARG A 15 -4.67 -19.12 20.31
CA ARG A 15 -4.49 -18.60 18.97
C ARG A 15 -3.64 -17.38 19.23
N ARG A 16 -2.32 -17.50 19.07
CA ARG A 16 -1.40 -16.35 19.03
C ARG A 16 -2.03 -15.37 18.04
N SER A 17 -2.78 -14.43 18.58
CA SER A 17 -3.72 -13.65 17.81
C SER A 17 -2.88 -12.74 16.95
N LYS A 18 -3.15 -12.69 15.65
CA LYS A 18 -2.61 -11.66 14.75
C LYS A 18 -3.26 -10.28 15.03
N GLU A 19 -4.08 -10.19 16.08
CA GLU A 19 -4.78 -8.98 16.53
C GLU A 19 -3.89 -7.84 17.06
N PRO A 20 -2.75 -8.05 17.76
CA PRO A 20 -1.98 -6.93 18.27
C PRO A 20 -1.36 -6.10 17.14
N ASP A 21 -1.03 -6.72 16.00
CA ASP A 21 -0.51 -6.01 14.84
C ASP A 21 -1.59 -5.24 14.09
N MET A 22 -2.77 -5.85 13.87
CA MET A 22 -3.85 -5.19 13.14
C MET A 22 -4.40 -3.97 13.91
N MET A 23 -4.68 -4.13 15.21
CA MET A 23 -5.12 -3.00 16.05
C MET A 23 -4.06 -1.89 16.07
N ARG A 24 -2.78 -2.26 16.15
CA ARG A 24 -1.70 -1.28 16.12
C ARG A 24 -1.58 -0.55 14.78
N GLU A 25 -1.86 -1.22 13.68
CA GLU A 25 -1.85 -0.60 12.35
C GLU A 25 -3.00 0.41 12.22
N ILE A 26 -4.21 0.05 12.67
CA ILE A 26 -5.38 0.93 12.67
C ILE A 26 -5.13 2.15 13.57
N GLU A 27 -4.58 1.96 14.77
CA GLU A 27 -4.20 3.05 15.69
C GLU A 27 -3.23 4.04 15.04
N LYS A 28 -2.22 3.55 14.32
CA LYS A 28 -1.26 4.40 13.59
C LYS A 28 -1.95 5.21 12.50
N HIS A 29 -2.87 4.60 11.75
CA HIS A 29 -3.65 5.31 10.73
C HIS A 29 -4.68 6.28 11.31
N ALA A 30 -5.19 6.01 12.51
CA ALA A 30 -6.01 6.95 13.29
C ALA A 30 -5.21 8.12 13.89
N GLY A 31 -3.88 8.14 13.75
CA GLY A 31 -3.01 9.17 14.32
C GLY A 31 -2.77 9.03 15.83
N VAL A 32 -3.05 7.86 16.42
CA VAL A 32 -2.90 7.61 17.86
C VAL A 32 -1.43 7.37 18.19
N LYS A 33 -0.90 8.12 19.17
CA LYS A 33 0.46 7.91 19.68
C LYS A 33 0.53 6.64 20.51
N GLU A 34 1.72 6.04 20.60
CA GLU A 34 1.91 4.78 21.35
C GLU A 34 1.50 4.89 22.84
N ARG A 35 1.64 6.07 23.43
CA ARG A 35 1.22 6.36 24.82
C ARG A 35 -0.31 6.39 25.01
N GLU A 36 -1.05 6.65 23.95
CA GLU A 36 -2.52 6.83 23.97
C GLU A 36 -3.26 5.60 23.45
N ARG A 37 -2.52 4.54 23.08
CA ARG A 37 -3.08 3.30 22.55
C ARG A 37 -4.13 2.68 23.47
N ASP A 38 -3.78 2.51 24.74
CA ASP A 38 -4.63 1.76 25.66
C ASP A 38 -5.92 2.54 25.93
N LYS A 39 -5.80 3.87 26.06
CA LYS A 39 -6.95 4.78 26.12
C LYS A 39 -7.82 4.71 24.86
N PHE A 40 -7.24 4.71 23.67
CA PHE A 40 -7.99 4.56 22.42
C PHE A 40 -8.76 3.23 22.35
N ARG A 41 -8.12 2.13 22.78
CA ARG A 41 -8.78 0.81 22.83
C ARG A 41 -9.96 0.80 23.79
N GLU A 42 -9.78 1.40 24.97
CA GLU A 42 -10.86 1.55 25.96
C GLU A 42 -12.02 2.41 25.44
N GLU A 43 -11.72 3.54 24.79
CA GLU A 43 -12.72 4.42 24.18
C GLU A 43 -13.54 3.69 23.11
N ILE A 44 -12.87 2.98 22.20
CA ILE A 44 -13.52 2.20 21.14
C ILE A 44 -14.37 1.06 21.74
N HIS A 45 -13.83 0.35 22.73
CA HIS A 45 -14.56 -0.72 23.40
C HIS A 45 -15.80 -0.19 24.13
N LEU A 46 -15.68 0.95 24.83
CA LEU A 46 -16.81 1.58 25.52
C LEU A 46 -17.87 2.05 24.52
N PHE A 47 -17.47 2.65 23.41
CA PHE A 47 -18.38 3.09 22.35
C PHE A 47 -19.23 1.93 21.83
N PHE A 48 -18.60 0.81 21.44
CA PHE A 48 -19.33 -0.37 20.97
C PHE A 48 -20.13 -1.06 22.07
N SER A 49 -19.66 -1.03 23.32
CA SER A 49 -20.40 -1.58 24.47
C SER A 49 -21.72 -0.83 24.68
N ILE A 50 -21.72 0.50 24.54
CA ILE A 50 -22.92 1.34 24.64
C ILE A 50 -23.89 1.04 23.48
N LEU A 51 -23.38 0.92 22.25
CA LEU A 51 -24.20 0.61 21.07
C LEU A 51 -24.84 -0.78 21.17
N LYS A 52 -24.07 -1.77 21.62
CA LYS A 52 -24.56 -3.13 21.89
C LYS A 52 -25.62 -3.15 22.97
N GLY A 53 -25.45 -2.38 24.05
CA GLY A 53 -26.45 -2.24 25.11
C GLY A 53 -27.77 -1.58 24.67
N ARG A 54 -27.74 -0.82 23.57
CA ARG A 54 -28.92 -0.18 22.97
C ARG A 54 -29.55 -1.00 21.84
N ASP A 55 -29.04 -2.21 21.58
CA ASP A 55 -29.43 -3.08 20.46
C ASP A 55 -29.38 -2.39 19.08
N VAL A 56 -28.50 -1.40 18.94
CA VAL A 56 -28.29 -0.68 17.69
C VAL A 56 -27.28 -1.45 16.84
N LYS A 57 -27.67 -1.78 15.60
CA LYS A 57 -26.73 -2.33 14.62
C LYS A 57 -25.63 -1.30 14.35
N TYR A 58 -24.38 -1.70 14.58
CA TYR A 58 -23.20 -0.87 14.36
C TYR A 58 -22.30 -1.47 13.30
N ASP A 59 -21.59 -0.62 12.58
CA ASP A 59 -20.62 -1.00 11.55
C ASP A 59 -19.34 -0.17 11.70
N TYR A 60 -18.31 -0.47 10.90
CA TYR A 60 -17.03 0.26 10.92
C TYR A 60 -17.20 1.76 10.60
N SER A 61 -18.29 2.14 9.95
CA SER A 61 -18.61 3.54 9.63
C SER A 61 -19.22 4.33 10.79
N THR A 62 -19.65 3.65 11.86
CA THR A 62 -20.37 4.28 12.98
C THR A 62 -19.47 5.18 13.82
N GLU A 63 -18.17 4.85 13.93
CA GLU A 63 -17.17 5.67 14.62
C GLU A 63 -16.27 6.40 13.61
N PRO A 64 -16.27 7.74 13.56
CA PRO A 64 -15.53 8.50 12.56
C PRO A 64 -14.02 8.23 12.58
N ARG A 65 -13.42 8.01 13.76
CA ARG A 65 -11.98 7.74 13.88
C ARG A 65 -11.61 6.39 13.26
N MET A 66 -12.43 5.37 13.50
CA MET A 66 -12.18 4.02 12.98
C MET A 66 -12.44 3.96 11.48
N LYS A 67 -13.51 4.62 11.01
CA LYS A 67 -13.78 4.81 9.58
C LYS A 67 -12.59 5.46 8.86
N ALA A 68 -12.12 6.61 9.36
CA ALA A 68 -11.00 7.34 8.76
C ALA A 68 -9.70 6.51 8.77
N ALA A 69 -9.44 5.75 9.83
CA ALA A 69 -8.27 4.88 9.92
C ALA A 69 -8.31 3.75 8.89
N ILE A 70 -9.47 3.10 8.73
CA ILE A 70 -9.68 2.05 7.73
C ILE A 70 -9.59 2.63 6.31
N GLU A 71 -10.22 3.77 6.06
CA GLU A 71 -10.13 4.45 4.76
C GLU A 71 -8.69 4.83 4.43
N SER A 72 -7.94 5.40 5.38
CA SER A 72 -6.53 5.72 5.18
C SER A 72 -5.66 4.47 4.98
N ARG A 73 -6.05 3.32 5.53
CA ARG A 73 -5.36 2.04 5.36
C ARG A 73 -5.58 1.47 3.97
N LEU A 74 -6.81 1.53 3.47
CA LEU A 74 -7.25 0.97 2.19
C LEU A 74 -6.91 1.89 1.01
N PHE A 75 -7.06 3.20 1.20
CA PHE A 75 -6.88 4.22 0.18
C PHE A 75 -5.70 5.13 0.54
N PRO A 76 -4.45 4.68 0.29
CA PRO A 76 -3.30 5.54 0.47
C PRO A 76 -3.38 6.75 -0.46
N SER A 77 -2.93 7.92 0.03
CA SER A 77 -2.87 9.13 -0.79
C SER A 77 -2.04 8.93 -2.07
N GLN A 78 -2.35 9.67 -3.13
CA GLN A 78 -1.58 9.66 -4.38
C GLN A 78 -0.07 9.83 -4.15
N ARG A 79 0.32 10.76 -3.28
CA ARG A 79 1.73 11.01 -2.91
C ARG A 79 2.39 9.80 -2.26
N HIS A 80 1.64 8.99 -1.52
CA HIS A 80 2.14 7.75 -0.93
C HIS A 80 2.39 6.69 -2.02
N MET A 81 1.45 6.54 -2.96
CA MET A 81 1.63 5.64 -4.12
C MET A 81 2.82 6.07 -4.98
N GLU A 82 2.93 7.37 -5.28
CA GLU A 82 4.04 7.96 -6.02
C GLU A 82 5.39 7.64 -5.36
N ARG A 83 5.51 7.83 -4.04
CA ARG A 83 6.73 7.50 -3.28
C ARG A 83 7.05 6.01 -3.27
N THR A 84 6.03 5.16 -3.30
CA THR A 84 6.22 3.71 -3.28
C THR A 84 6.76 3.21 -4.62
N LEU A 85 6.29 3.80 -5.73
CA LEU A 85 6.71 3.41 -7.08
C LEU A 85 7.97 4.15 -7.55
N SER A 86 8.20 5.38 -7.10
CA SER A 86 9.35 6.19 -7.52
C SER A 86 10.64 5.79 -6.84
N ARG A 87 11.73 5.78 -7.61
CA ARG A 87 13.07 5.43 -7.10
C ARG A 87 13.55 6.44 -6.05
N PRO A 88 13.90 6.01 -4.82
CA PRO A 88 14.36 6.91 -3.77
C PRO A 88 15.81 7.38 -4.02
N ARG A 89 16.12 8.59 -3.55
CA ARG A 89 17.46 9.18 -3.68
C ARG A 89 18.52 8.47 -2.81
N PHE A 90 18.14 8.01 -1.62
CA PHE A 90 19.09 7.43 -0.66
C PHE A 90 19.30 5.94 -0.89
N ALA A 91 20.57 5.50 -0.97
CA ALA A 91 20.94 4.11 -1.21
C ALA A 91 20.30 3.11 -0.22
N ARG A 92 20.21 3.49 1.07
CA ARG A 92 19.57 2.66 2.11
C ARG A 92 18.10 2.33 1.78
N GLN A 93 17.39 3.27 1.17
CA GLN A 93 15.98 3.09 0.80
C GLN A 93 15.82 2.40 -0.56
N GLN A 94 16.84 2.47 -1.44
CA GLN A 94 16.80 1.84 -2.76
C GLN A 94 16.69 0.31 -2.67
N VAL A 95 17.35 -0.31 -1.68
CA VAL A 95 17.27 -1.77 -1.49
C VAL A 95 15.85 -2.22 -1.18
N GLU A 96 15.17 -1.53 -0.26
CA GLU A 96 13.78 -1.84 0.10
C GLU A 96 12.82 -1.55 -1.06
N TRP A 97 13.02 -0.42 -1.75
CA TRP A 97 12.24 -0.06 -2.93
C TRP A 97 12.39 -1.09 -4.05
N ALA A 98 13.61 -1.52 -4.37
CA ALA A 98 13.86 -2.52 -5.41
C ALA A 98 13.20 -3.85 -5.07
N ARG A 99 13.25 -4.27 -3.79
CA ARG A 99 12.53 -5.45 -3.31
C ARG A 99 11.02 -5.34 -3.49
N LYS A 100 10.42 -4.19 -3.13
CA LYS A 100 8.99 -3.93 -3.28
C LYS A 100 8.57 -3.91 -4.76
N ARG A 101 9.32 -3.20 -5.59
CA ARG A 101 9.09 -3.14 -7.05
C ARG A 101 9.20 -4.53 -7.67
N GLY A 102 10.23 -5.31 -7.32
CA GLY A 102 10.41 -6.68 -7.78
C GLY A 102 9.26 -7.61 -7.36
N ALA A 103 8.72 -7.45 -6.15
CA ALA A 103 7.55 -8.21 -5.71
C ALA A 103 6.29 -7.88 -6.54
N ILE A 104 6.07 -6.60 -6.87
CA ILE A 104 4.97 -6.17 -7.75
C ILE A 104 5.15 -6.73 -9.15
N PHE A 105 6.35 -6.58 -9.71
CA PHE A 105 6.72 -7.08 -11.03
C PHE A 105 6.49 -8.59 -11.16
N ASN A 106 6.99 -9.39 -10.20
CA ASN A 106 6.78 -10.84 -10.17
C ASN A 106 5.30 -11.20 -10.11
N ARG A 107 4.51 -10.47 -9.32
CA ARG A 107 3.07 -10.67 -9.22
C ARG A 107 2.37 -10.38 -10.55
N MET A 108 2.76 -9.30 -11.24
CA MET A 108 2.20 -8.97 -12.55
C MET A 108 2.46 -10.07 -13.59
N MET A 109 3.66 -10.67 -13.58
CA MET A 109 3.95 -11.79 -14.46
C MET A 109 3.20 -13.07 -14.07
N GLN A 110 3.20 -13.44 -12.78
CA GLN A 110 2.66 -14.71 -12.31
C GLN A 110 1.13 -14.75 -12.27
N ASP A 111 0.49 -13.72 -11.71
CA ASP A 111 -0.97 -13.71 -11.49
C ASP A 111 -1.72 -13.19 -12.72
N TYR A 112 -1.11 -12.29 -13.49
CA TYR A 112 -1.78 -11.55 -14.56
C TYR A 112 -1.20 -11.78 -15.96
N GLY A 113 -0.13 -12.60 -16.09
CA GLY A 113 0.41 -13.00 -17.39
C GLY A 113 1.11 -11.90 -18.19
N TYR A 114 1.61 -10.85 -17.52
CA TYR A 114 2.35 -9.79 -18.21
C TYR A 114 3.71 -10.30 -18.72
N CYS A 115 4.14 -9.79 -19.88
CA CYS A 115 5.52 -9.95 -20.34
C CYS A 115 6.48 -9.10 -19.49
N ASP A 116 7.77 -9.45 -19.42
CA ASP A 116 8.78 -8.69 -18.64
C ASP A 116 8.76 -7.20 -19.00
N ILE A 117 8.89 -6.89 -20.29
CA ILE A 117 8.88 -5.53 -20.82
C ILE A 117 7.57 -4.81 -20.46
N CYS A 118 6.44 -5.51 -20.62
CA CYS A 118 5.10 -4.98 -20.36
C CYS A 118 4.90 -4.63 -18.88
N ALA A 119 5.34 -5.51 -17.98
CA ALA A 119 5.22 -5.29 -16.54
C ALA A 119 6.09 -4.11 -16.09
N ASN A 120 7.32 -4.01 -16.61
CA ASN A 120 8.20 -2.91 -16.26
C ASN A 120 7.67 -1.56 -16.79
N ASP A 121 7.28 -1.51 -18.07
CA ASP A 121 6.70 -0.31 -18.69
C ASP A 121 5.42 0.15 -17.97
N THR A 122 4.55 -0.79 -17.60
CA THR A 122 3.31 -0.46 -16.85
C THR A 122 3.62 0.18 -15.49
N ILE A 123 4.62 -0.32 -14.76
CA ILE A 123 5.04 0.24 -13.47
C ILE A 123 5.59 1.66 -13.66
N ASP A 124 6.40 1.88 -14.69
CA ASP A 124 6.99 3.19 -14.98
C ASP A 124 5.97 4.20 -15.48
N TYR A 125 5.04 3.76 -16.34
CA TYR A 125 3.89 4.53 -16.81
C TYR A 125 3.01 4.98 -15.64
N ALA A 126 2.63 4.04 -14.76
CA ALA A 126 1.86 4.37 -13.56
C ALA A 126 2.61 5.36 -12.67
N GLY A 127 3.92 5.17 -12.49
CA GLY A 127 4.77 6.11 -11.75
C GLY A 127 4.80 7.51 -12.37
N HIS A 128 4.87 7.62 -13.69
CA HIS A 128 4.87 8.90 -14.40
C HIS A 128 3.55 9.66 -14.23
N ILE A 129 2.41 9.00 -14.40
CA ILE A 129 1.09 9.62 -14.21
C ILE A 129 0.89 10.07 -12.77
N LEU A 130 1.29 9.27 -11.79
CA LEU A 130 1.15 9.62 -10.38
C LEU A 130 1.97 10.86 -10.00
N ARG A 131 3.09 11.12 -10.67
CA ARG A 131 3.89 12.36 -10.55
C ARG A 131 3.26 13.58 -11.22
N GLY A 132 2.09 13.42 -11.85
CA GLY A 132 1.42 14.47 -12.63
C GLY A 132 1.93 14.56 -14.07
N GLY A 133 2.67 13.56 -14.54
CA GLY A 133 3.09 13.45 -15.93
C GLY A 133 1.91 13.37 -16.89
N ARG A 134 2.05 13.97 -18.07
CA ARG A 134 1.03 14.01 -19.12
C ARG A 134 1.49 13.10 -20.25
N VAL A 135 0.69 12.07 -20.52
CA VAL A 135 0.96 11.13 -21.62
C VAL A 135 0.12 11.45 -22.86
N LEU A 136 -1.03 12.09 -22.65
CA LEU A 136 -1.94 12.48 -23.71
C LEU A 136 -1.88 14.00 -23.87
N ARG A 137 -1.53 14.46 -25.07
CA ARG A 137 -1.63 15.87 -25.46
C ARG A 137 -2.75 16.02 -26.49
N GLN A 138 -3.75 16.85 -26.18
CA GLN A 138 -4.76 17.28 -27.15
C GLN A 138 -4.21 18.48 -27.93
N LEU A 139 -4.13 18.34 -29.26
CA LEU A 139 -3.75 19.43 -30.17
C LEU A 139 -4.98 20.27 -30.55
N LYS A 140 -4.74 21.45 -31.12
CA LYS A 140 -5.79 22.44 -31.47
C LYS A 140 -6.79 21.93 -32.53
N ASN A 141 -6.44 20.87 -33.25
CA ASN A 141 -7.21 20.23 -34.31
C ASN A 141 -7.98 18.98 -33.83
N ASN A 142 -8.17 18.79 -32.51
CA ASN A 142 -8.71 17.57 -31.90
C ASN A 142 -7.85 16.31 -32.13
N GLU A 143 -6.61 16.45 -32.59
CA GLU A 143 -5.68 15.35 -32.70
C GLU A 143 -5.11 14.99 -31.32
N ILE A 144 -5.02 13.69 -31.04
CA ILE A 144 -4.48 13.17 -29.79
C ILE A 144 -3.07 12.69 -30.08
N GLU A 145 -2.08 13.35 -29.47
CA GLU A 145 -0.70 12.88 -29.50
C GLU A 145 -0.41 12.08 -28.23
N TRP A 146 0.02 10.83 -28.46
CA TRP A 146 0.51 9.94 -27.42
C TRP A 146 2.02 10.14 -27.25
N THR A 147 2.44 10.65 -26.09
CA THR A 147 3.84 11.00 -25.83
C THR A 147 4.63 9.93 -25.07
N TRP A 148 3.98 8.90 -24.54
CA TRP A 148 4.65 7.82 -23.82
C TRP A 148 5.16 6.76 -24.78
N THR A 149 6.43 6.85 -25.12
CA THR A 149 7.09 5.77 -25.83
C THR A 149 7.29 4.60 -24.89
N LEU A 150 6.87 3.40 -25.31
CA LEU A 150 7.32 2.16 -24.69
C LEU A 150 8.85 2.24 -24.67
N GLU A 151 9.49 2.13 -23.51
CA GLU A 151 10.94 2.31 -23.39
C GLU A 151 11.64 0.94 -23.57
N PRO A 152 12.18 0.62 -24.76
CA PRO A 152 13.28 -0.33 -24.88
C PRO A 152 14.49 0.39 -25.44
N GLU A 153 15.02 1.39 -24.74
CA GLU A 153 16.41 1.78 -24.98
C GLU A 153 17.25 0.98 -23.97
N PRO A 154 17.87 -0.16 -24.37
CA PRO A 154 18.92 -0.74 -23.56
C PRO A 154 19.96 0.35 -23.30
N PRO A 155 20.65 0.36 -22.14
CA PRO A 155 21.71 1.33 -21.93
C PRO A 155 22.69 1.20 -23.09
N THR A 156 22.69 2.19 -23.98
CA THR A 156 23.74 2.37 -24.98
C THR A 156 24.99 2.69 -24.18
N GLN A 157 25.62 1.66 -23.63
CA GLN A 157 27.02 1.72 -23.27
C GLN A 157 27.72 1.98 -24.59
N GLY A 158 28.25 3.19 -24.73
CA GLY A 158 29.11 3.52 -25.85
C GLY A 158 30.20 2.46 -25.92
N ILE A 159 30.09 1.57 -26.91
CA ILE A 159 31.18 0.70 -27.31
C ILE A 159 32.19 1.66 -27.93
N GLN A 160 33.14 2.13 -27.11
CA GLN A 160 34.40 2.64 -27.63
C GLN A 160 35.08 1.45 -28.29
N GLN A 161 34.99 1.41 -29.62
CA GLN A 161 35.88 0.61 -30.43
C GLN A 161 37.32 1.06 -30.10
N PRO A 162 38.23 0.16 -29.69
CA PRO A 162 39.64 0.50 -29.68
C PRO A 162 40.03 0.81 -31.13
N ALA A 163 40.60 2.00 -31.34
CA ALA A 163 41.13 2.41 -32.63
C ALA A 163 42.28 1.46 -33.01
N ASP A 164 42.05 0.60 -33.99
CA ASP A 164 43.11 -0.07 -34.72
C ASP A 164 43.96 1.00 -35.39
N THR A 165 45.20 1.13 -34.93
CA THR A 165 46.23 1.93 -35.58
C THR A 165 46.88 1.04 -36.65
N PRO A 166 46.86 1.40 -37.95
CA PRO A 166 47.69 0.71 -38.93
C PRO A 166 49.11 1.28 -38.91
N GLU A 167 50.06 0.36 -39.07
CA GLU A 167 51.51 0.44 -39.33
C GLU A 167 52.24 1.80 -39.29
#